data_AF-V2YD09-F1
#
_entry.id   AF-V2YD09-F1
#
_cell.length_a   1.000
_cell.length_b   1.000
_cell.length_c   1.000
_cell.angle_alpha   90.00
_cell.angle_beta   90.00
_cell.angle_gamma   90.00
#
_symmetry.space_group_name_H-M   'P 1'
#
loop_
_entity.id
_entity.type
_entity.pdbx_description
1 polymer ?
#
loop_
_entity_poly.entity_id
_entity_poly.type
_entity_poly.pdbx_seq_one_letter_code
_entity_poly.pdbx_strand_id
1 'polypeptide(L)'
;MNPTIDNHYNNCFTLGAKSKRDNGAIIKVPAFIDSDGYPAKLWGGKGGALSRYYALSYDRAKNILERYLNGSKRVRGDESLRVSLYLDNAMFGDLHIFVIDFDRFDENSGFFQSAKNLANKVTRSQGGGWHMYYGINKETAAPLFDSINLLASKAAKSFVCSTGNVTLDGANKVDFFCDARHFIYEWEPWDNTIGLTDKTQQLYALIKDNFALTRPIETGWHSTEHKPVRRAAVAFQPKDENALLEHMNSAQREIFDDLKTISPDCTRQEWFCIGLNIWHVYGDDLGGDVFRFWSEPGHSYVPQGCAVTWENIIDRGPDTHLNNRRWDAILHENVPSAF
;
A
#
# COMPACT_ATOMS: atom_id res chain seq x y z
N MET A 1 -22.79 -30.96 10.64
CA MET A 1 -22.93 -30.31 9.32
C MET A 1 -21.53 -30.23 8.75
N ASN A 2 -21.25 -30.87 7.61
CA ASN A 2 -19.97 -30.69 6.93
C ASN A 2 -19.87 -29.22 6.54
N PRO A 3 -18.79 -28.49 6.88
CA PRO A 3 -18.58 -27.18 6.30
C PRO A 3 -18.48 -27.38 4.79
N THR A 4 -19.38 -26.75 4.05
CA THR A 4 -19.22 -26.58 2.61
C THR A 4 -17.87 -25.91 2.40
N ILE A 5 -16.89 -26.68 1.89
CA ILE A 5 -15.60 -26.11 1.49
C ILE A 5 -15.92 -25.09 0.41
N ASP A 6 -15.65 -23.83 0.74
CA ASP A 6 -16.09 -22.71 -0.06
C ASP A 6 -15.16 -22.54 -1.27
N ASN A 7 -15.32 -23.36 -2.31
CA ASN A 7 -14.37 -23.45 -3.43
C ASN A 7 -14.50 -22.29 -4.44
N HIS A 8 -14.50 -21.05 -3.96
CA HIS A 8 -14.54 -19.88 -4.83
C HIS A 8 -13.61 -18.77 -4.35
N TYR A 9 -13.21 -17.91 -5.29
CA TYR A 9 -12.48 -16.69 -4.96
C TYR A 9 -13.40 -15.72 -4.25
N ASN A 10 -12.94 -15.18 -3.12
CA ASN A 10 -13.68 -14.14 -2.44
C ASN A 10 -13.66 -12.82 -3.25
N ASN A 11 -14.25 -11.78 -2.68
CA ASN A 11 -14.31 -10.46 -3.30
C ASN A 11 -12.95 -9.73 -3.21
N CYS A 12 -11.99 -10.16 -4.04
CA CYS A 12 -10.65 -9.60 -4.12
C CYS A 12 -10.31 -8.96 -5.48
N PHE A 13 -11.31 -8.79 -6.36
CA PHE A 13 -11.10 -8.17 -7.67
C PHE A 13 -11.40 -6.67 -7.64
N THR A 14 -10.75 -5.94 -8.53
CA THR A 14 -10.94 -4.51 -8.78
C THR A 14 -10.71 -4.22 -10.26
N LEU A 15 -11.12 -3.07 -10.76
CA LEU A 15 -10.57 -2.58 -12.01
C LEU A 15 -9.16 -2.05 -11.78
N GLY A 16 -8.31 -2.22 -12.78
CA GLY A 16 -6.96 -1.68 -12.86
C GLY A 16 -6.82 -0.76 -14.05
N ALA A 17 -6.15 0.38 -13.87
CA ALA A 17 -5.87 1.32 -14.94
C ALA A 17 -4.39 1.70 -14.94
N LYS A 18 -3.92 2.18 -16.09
CA LYS A 18 -2.68 2.96 -16.15
C LYS A 18 -2.99 4.42 -15.90
N SER A 19 -2.13 5.08 -15.16
CA SER A 19 -2.17 6.53 -15.03
C SER A 19 -0.78 7.12 -15.15
N LYS A 20 -0.69 8.34 -15.67
CA LYS A 20 0.54 9.11 -15.66
C LYS A 20 0.65 9.86 -14.34
N ARG A 21 1.85 9.86 -13.77
CA ARG A 21 2.28 10.84 -12.77
C ARG A 21 2.63 12.15 -13.47
N ASP A 22 2.78 13.22 -12.68
CA ASP A 22 3.13 14.55 -13.18
C ASP A 22 4.52 14.56 -13.84
N ASN A 23 5.43 13.68 -13.41
CA ASN A 23 6.73 13.45 -14.04
C ASN A 23 6.67 12.59 -15.32
N GLY A 24 5.47 12.31 -15.84
CA GLY A 24 5.26 11.51 -17.05
C GLY A 24 5.36 10.00 -16.87
N ALA A 25 5.81 9.51 -15.70
CA ALA A 25 5.93 8.08 -15.44
C ALA A 25 4.54 7.40 -15.40
N ILE A 26 4.42 6.24 -16.06
CA ILE A 26 3.20 5.45 -16.04
C ILE A 26 3.20 4.57 -14.79
N ILE A 27 2.16 4.72 -13.97
CA ILE A 27 1.85 3.85 -12.84
C ILE A 27 0.62 3.01 -13.12
N LYS A 28 0.57 1.84 -12.48
CA LYS A 28 -0.60 0.96 -12.47
C LYS A 28 -1.34 1.21 -11.17
N VAL A 29 -2.64 1.48 -11.24
CA VAL A 29 -3.45 1.84 -10.07
C VAL A 29 -4.78 1.10 -10.09
N PRO A 30 -5.33 0.76 -8.91
CA PRO A 30 -6.72 0.34 -8.82
C PRO A 30 -7.62 1.50 -9.27
N ALA A 31 -8.73 1.16 -9.91
CA ALA A 31 -9.64 2.11 -10.53
C ALA A 31 -11.10 1.67 -10.35
N PHE A 32 -12.01 2.61 -10.61
CA PHE A 32 -13.44 2.36 -10.69
C PHE A 32 -14.06 3.23 -11.79
N ILE A 33 -15.31 2.96 -12.14
CA ILE A 33 -16.09 3.85 -13.01
C ILE A 33 -16.95 4.74 -12.10
N ASP A 34 -16.78 6.05 -12.21
CA ASP A 34 -17.50 7.03 -11.40
C ASP A 34 -18.97 7.19 -11.80
N SER A 35 -19.71 8.05 -11.08
CA SER A 35 -21.13 8.32 -11.36
C SER A 35 -21.37 8.93 -12.73
N ASP A 36 -20.37 9.63 -13.27
CA ASP A 36 -20.40 10.24 -14.59
C ASP A 36 -19.94 9.25 -15.68
N GLY A 37 -19.66 8.00 -15.33
CA GLY A 37 -19.31 6.94 -16.26
C GLY A 37 -17.88 7.01 -16.78
N TYR A 38 -16.97 7.72 -16.09
CA TYR A 38 -15.56 7.83 -16.44
C TYR A 38 -14.68 6.99 -15.51
N PRO A 39 -13.53 6.50 -16.00
CA PRO A 39 -12.55 5.82 -15.15
C PRO A 39 -11.90 6.80 -14.18
N ALA A 40 -11.93 6.46 -12.90
CA ALA A 40 -11.32 7.23 -11.82
C ALA A 40 -10.40 6.33 -10.98
N LYS A 41 -9.34 6.93 -10.43
CA LYS A 41 -8.38 6.23 -9.56
C LYS A 41 -9.01 5.91 -8.22
N LEU A 42 -8.72 4.74 -7.69
CA LEU A 42 -9.01 4.40 -6.31
C LEU A 42 -7.80 4.72 -5.42
N TRP A 43 -8.07 5.40 -4.30
CA TRP A 43 -7.10 5.71 -3.26
C TRP A 43 -7.62 5.24 -1.89
N GLY A 44 -6.72 4.86 -0.98
CA GLY A 44 -7.04 4.59 0.43
C GLY A 44 -7.44 3.15 0.80
N GLY A 45 -7.56 2.21 -0.15
CA GLY A 45 -7.79 0.78 0.14
C GLY A 45 -9.19 0.44 0.68
N LYS A 46 -9.33 -0.76 1.28
CA LYS A 46 -10.64 -1.32 1.71
C LYS A 46 -11.28 -0.67 2.95
N GLY A 47 -10.65 0.31 3.59
CA GLY A 47 -11.20 1.00 4.77
C GLY A 47 -12.10 2.20 4.48
N GLY A 48 -12.14 2.69 3.24
CA GLY A 48 -12.80 3.96 2.89
C GLY A 48 -14.19 3.83 2.27
N ALA A 49 -14.78 4.98 1.91
CA ALA A 49 -16.10 5.05 1.24
C ALA A 49 -16.14 4.35 -0.13
N LEU A 50 -14.97 4.17 -0.76
CA LEU A 50 -14.81 3.47 -2.04
C LEU A 50 -14.36 2.01 -1.86
N SER A 51 -14.32 1.49 -0.63
CA SER A 51 -13.93 0.11 -0.30
C SER A 51 -14.62 -0.96 -1.14
N ARG A 52 -15.90 -0.75 -1.46
CA ARG A 52 -16.71 -1.63 -2.32
C ARG A 52 -16.11 -1.86 -3.72
N TYR A 53 -15.27 -0.95 -4.22
CA TYR A 53 -14.62 -1.09 -5.52
C TYR A 53 -13.28 -1.84 -5.45
N TYR A 54 -12.69 -1.95 -4.25
CA TYR A 54 -11.53 -2.82 -3.97
C TYR A 54 -11.91 -4.27 -3.68
N ALA A 55 -13.21 -4.55 -3.50
CA ALA A 55 -13.74 -5.85 -3.11
C ALA A 55 -14.90 -6.25 -4.02
N LEU A 56 -14.63 -6.36 -5.32
CA LEU A 56 -15.59 -6.89 -6.29
C LEU A 56 -15.41 -8.40 -6.44
N SER A 57 -16.49 -9.10 -6.78
CA SER A 57 -16.37 -10.41 -7.41
C SER A 57 -15.82 -10.23 -8.83
N TYR A 58 -15.19 -11.27 -9.37
CA TYR A 58 -14.67 -11.24 -10.74
C TYR A 58 -15.76 -10.90 -11.76
N ASP A 59 -16.92 -11.56 -11.68
CA ASP A 59 -18.02 -11.34 -12.63
C ASP A 59 -18.54 -9.90 -12.55
N ARG A 60 -18.57 -9.31 -11.35
CA ARG A 60 -18.96 -7.90 -11.21
C ARG A 60 -17.93 -6.97 -11.84
N ALA A 61 -16.64 -7.19 -11.57
CA ALA A 61 -15.57 -6.39 -12.18
C ALA A 61 -15.58 -6.52 -13.71
N LYS A 62 -15.72 -7.74 -14.23
CA LYS A 62 -15.84 -8.04 -15.66
C LYS A 62 -17.04 -7.36 -16.29
N ASN A 63 -18.22 -7.48 -15.69
CA ASN A 63 -19.44 -6.82 -16.18
C ASN A 63 -19.30 -5.28 -16.21
N ILE A 64 -18.67 -4.68 -15.20
CA ILE A 64 -18.40 -3.23 -15.20
C ILE A 64 -17.47 -2.86 -16.35
N LEU A 65 -16.39 -3.63 -16.54
CA LEU A 65 -15.43 -3.41 -17.63
C LEU A 65 -16.10 -3.54 -19.00
N GLU A 66 -16.86 -4.60 -19.24
CA GLU A 66 -17.55 -4.84 -20.51
C GLU A 66 -18.58 -3.76 -20.82
N ARG A 67 -19.40 -3.36 -19.83
CA ARG A 67 -20.35 -2.24 -19.99
C ARG A 67 -19.65 -0.94 -20.36
N TYR A 68 -18.52 -0.66 -19.73
CA TYR A 68 -17.73 0.52 -20.02
C TYR A 68 -17.14 0.46 -21.45
N LEU A 69 -16.52 -0.67 -21.82
CA LEU A 69 -15.90 -0.86 -23.13
C LEU A 69 -16.90 -0.81 -24.30
N ASN A 70 -18.16 -1.22 -24.06
CA ASN A 70 -19.25 -1.17 -25.03
C ASN A 70 -20.04 0.16 -24.99
N GLY A 71 -19.70 1.08 -24.08
CA GLY A 71 -20.37 2.36 -23.91
C GLY A 71 -19.81 3.47 -24.82
N SER A 72 -20.53 4.59 -24.89
CA SER A 72 -20.14 5.77 -25.67
C SER A 72 -19.12 6.69 -24.98
N LYS A 73 -18.82 6.45 -23.69
CA LYS A 73 -17.92 7.28 -22.86
C LYS A 73 -16.46 6.85 -22.88
N ARG A 74 -16.12 5.85 -23.70
CA ARG A 74 -14.74 5.36 -23.86
C ARG A 74 -13.87 6.43 -24.51
N VAL A 75 -12.72 6.72 -23.93
CA VAL A 75 -11.72 7.62 -24.52
C VAL A 75 -10.42 6.89 -24.81
N ARG A 76 -9.54 7.53 -25.58
CA ARG A 76 -8.22 6.98 -25.94
C ARG A 76 -7.34 6.90 -24.68
N GLY A 77 -6.77 5.74 -24.40
CA GLY A 77 -6.01 5.45 -23.18
C GLY A 77 -6.68 4.41 -22.27
N ASP A 78 -8.00 4.26 -22.39
CA ASP A 78 -8.78 3.30 -21.60
C ASP A 78 -8.62 1.85 -22.08
N GLU A 79 -7.85 1.63 -23.17
CA GLU A 79 -7.42 0.29 -23.58
C GLU A 79 -6.56 -0.40 -22.53
N SER A 80 -6.15 0.32 -21.48
CA SER A 80 -5.43 -0.20 -20.32
C SER A 80 -6.32 -0.66 -19.17
N LEU A 81 -7.65 -0.49 -19.22
CA LEU A 81 -8.53 -0.98 -18.16
C LEU A 81 -8.62 -2.51 -18.14
N ARG A 82 -8.36 -3.11 -16.99
CA ARG A 82 -8.37 -4.57 -16.80
C ARG A 82 -9.07 -4.96 -15.51
N VAL A 83 -9.56 -6.19 -15.44
CA VAL A 83 -9.92 -6.81 -14.16
C VAL A 83 -8.63 -7.31 -13.54
N SER A 84 -8.37 -6.91 -12.30
CA SER A 84 -7.11 -7.08 -11.59
C SER A 84 -7.37 -7.46 -10.13
N LEU A 85 -6.31 -7.82 -9.38
CA LEU A 85 -6.43 -8.30 -8.00
C LEU A 85 -5.98 -7.24 -6.99
N TYR A 86 -6.66 -7.21 -5.86
CA TYR A 86 -6.23 -6.46 -4.67
C TYR A 86 -6.04 -7.45 -3.52
N LEU A 87 -4.79 -7.60 -3.06
CA LEU A 87 -4.37 -8.72 -2.21
C LEU A 87 -4.77 -8.61 -0.74
N ASP A 88 -5.47 -7.56 -0.34
CA ASP A 88 -5.95 -7.33 1.02
C ASP A 88 -7.04 -8.36 1.35
N ASN A 89 -6.69 -9.38 2.16
CA ASN A 89 -7.47 -10.57 2.43
C ASN A 89 -8.00 -11.26 1.16
N ALA A 90 -7.17 -11.40 0.12
CA ALA A 90 -7.53 -12.15 -1.09
C ALA A 90 -7.43 -13.66 -0.85
N MET A 91 -8.51 -14.39 -1.14
CA MET A 91 -8.61 -15.82 -0.81
C MET A 91 -9.35 -16.63 -1.88
N PHE A 92 -9.05 -17.93 -1.94
CA PHE A 92 -9.84 -18.97 -2.58
C PHE A 92 -10.21 -19.99 -1.51
N GLY A 93 -11.49 -20.06 -1.15
CA GLY A 93 -11.92 -20.77 0.05
C GLY A 93 -11.20 -20.30 1.30
N ASP A 94 -10.54 -21.22 2.00
CA ASP A 94 -9.75 -20.96 3.21
C ASP A 94 -8.28 -20.66 2.92
N LEU A 95 -7.87 -20.67 1.65
CA LEU A 95 -6.48 -20.41 1.24
C LEU A 95 -6.29 -18.95 0.84
N HIS A 96 -5.30 -18.29 1.43
CA HIS A 96 -4.86 -16.96 1.01
C HIS A 96 -4.07 -17.05 -0.29
N ILE A 97 -4.28 -16.06 -1.16
CA ILE A 97 -3.53 -15.93 -2.40
C ILE A 97 -2.14 -15.39 -2.07
N PHE A 98 -1.11 -16.19 -2.37
CA PHE A 98 0.28 -15.77 -2.38
C PHE A 98 0.72 -15.53 -3.83
N VAL A 99 1.44 -14.45 -4.08
CA VAL A 99 1.93 -14.06 -5.40
C VAL A 99 3.44 -13.93 -5.36
N ILE A 100 4.10 -14.57 -6.33
CA ILE A 100 5.47 -14.23 -6.72
C ILE A 100 5.39 -13.38 -8.00
N ASP A 101 5.83 -12.14 -7.92
CA ASP A 101 5.97 -11.23 -9.07
C ASP A 101 7.43 -11.25 -9.55
N PHE A 102 7.64 -11.64 -10.81
CA PHE A 102 8.95 -11.74 -11.42
C PHE A 102 9.29 -10.46 -12.21
N ASP A 103 10.06 -9.58 -11.58
CA ASP A 103 10.59 -8.35 -12.19
C ASP A 103 11.73 -8.63 -13.18
N ARG A 104 12.68 -9.48 -12.78
CA ARG A 104 13.83 -9.91 -13.60
C ARG A 104 14.03 -11.40 -13.41
N PHE A 105 14.13 -12.14 -14.50
CA PHE A 105 14.15 -13.59 -14.42
C PHE A 105 14.89 -14.20 -15.60
N ASP A 106 15.39 -15.41 -15.39
CA ASP A 106 15.82 -16.31 -16.44
C ASP A 106 14.81 -17.46 -16.52
N GLU A 107 14.09 -17.55 -17.64
CA GLU A 107 13.10 -18.61 -17.84
C GLU A 107 13.73 -20.01 -17.79
N ASN A 108 15.03 -20.16 -18.03
CA ASN A 108 15.71 -21.45 -17.95
C ASN A 108 16.26 -21.78 -16.55
N SER A 109 16.20 -20.83 -15.61
CA SER A 109 16.70 -21.06 -14.26
C SER A 109 15.87 -22.11 -13.51
N GLY A 110 16.53 -22.86 -12.64
CA GLY A 110 15.88 -23.91 -11.84
C GLY A 110 14.76 -23.35 -10.96
N PHE A 111 14.98 -22.19 -10.33
CA PHE A 111 13.96 -21.54 -9.51
C PHE A 111 12.73 -21.15 -10.33
N PHE A 112 12.91 -20.49 -11.48
CA PHE A 112 11.78 -20.05 -12.31
C PHE A 112 10.91 -21.24 -12.75
N GLN A 113 11.54 -22.30 -13.26
CA GLN A 113 10.83 -23.50 -13.71
C GLN A 113 10.10 -24.21 -12.56
N SER A 114 10.74 -24.32 -11.39
CA SER A 114 10.13 -24.94 -10.22
C SER A 114 8.94 -24.12 -9.69
N ALA A 115 9.09 -22.80 -9.62
CA ALA A 115 8.01 -21.88 -9.24
C ALA A 115 6.82 -22.00 -10.19
N LYS A 116 7.08 -21.94 -11.50
CA LYS A 116 6.05 -22.04 -12.54
C LYS A 116 5.30 -23.37 -12.49
N ASN A 117 6.00 -24.48 -12.29
CA ASN A 117 5.39 -25.81 -12.18
C ASN A 117 4.60 -25.99 -10.89
N LEU A 118 4.98 -25.29 -9.82
CA LEU A 118 4.29 -25.35 -8.53
C LEU A 118 3.01 -24.50 -8.51
N ALA A 119 3.00 -23.38 -9.23
CA ALA A 119 1.91 -22.42 -9.23
C ALA A 119 0.58 -23.03 -9.68
N ASN A 120 -0.51 -22.66 -8.99
CA ASN A 120 -1.85 -23.02 -9.42
C ASN A 120 -2.27 -22.27 -10.67
N LYS A 121 -1.84 -21.01 -10.75
CA LYS A 121 -2.13 -20.12 -11.86
C LYS A 121 -0.90 -19.27 -12.18
N VAL A 122 -0.68 -19.07 -13.46
CA VAL A 122 0.43 -18.30 -13.99
C VAL A 122 -0.14 -17.32 -15.00
N THR A 123 0.21 -16.05 -14.86
CA THR A 123 -0.18 -15.01 -15.82
C THR A 123 1.02 -14.16 -16.22
N ARG A 124 0.95 -13.58 -17.42
CA ARG A 124 1.93 -12.59 -17.88
C ARG A 124 1.59 -11.22 -17.32
N SER A 125 2.60 -10.52 -16.83
CA SER A 125 2.50 -9.09 -16.58
C SER A 125 2.65 -8.34 -17.91
N GLN A 126 2.01 -7.19 -18.04
CA GLN A 126 2.08 -6.40 -19.27
C GLN A 126 3.49 -5.86 -19.58
N GLY A 127 4.40 -5.85 -18.60
CA GLY A 127 5.81 -5.48 -18.79
C GLY A 127 6.68 -6.63 -19.31
N GLY A 128 6.10 -7.81 -19.57
CA GLY A 128 6.82 -9.03 -19.95
C GLY A 128 7.18 -9.93 -18.79
N GLY A 129 6.92 -9.50 -17.54
CA GLY A 129 7.10 -10.29 -16.33
C GLY A 129 6.09 -11.41 -16.17
N TRP A 130 6.18 -12.12 -15.04
CA TRP A 130 5.27 -13.20 -14.69
C TRP A 130 4.71 -12.99 -13.29
N HIS A 131 3.41 -13.19 -13.13
CA HIS A 131 2.78 -13.36 -11.82
C HIS A 131 2.45 -14.84 -11.64
N MET A 132 2.93 -15.43 -10.55
CA MET A 132 2.65 -16.82 -10.20
C MET A 132 1.88 -16.88 -8.89
N TYR A 133 0.77 -17.60 -8.91
CA TYR A 133 -0.23 -17.60 -7.85
C TYR A 133 -0.30 -18.96 -7.16
N TYR A 134 -0.34 -18.92 -5.83
CA TYR A 134 -0.35 -20.09 -4.95
C TYR A 134 -1.42 -19.93 -3.88
N GLY A 135 -2.11 -21.01 -3.53
CA GLY A 135 -2.91 -21.05 -2.30
C GLY A 135 -2.03 -21.37 -1.10
N ILE A 136 -2.15 -20.61 -0.02
CA ILE A 136 -1.50 -20.93 1.25
C ILE A 136 -2.49 -20.93 2.40
N ASN A 137 -2.29 -21.83 3.35
CA ASN A 137 -2.96 -21.79 4.64
C ASN A 137 -2.12 -20.91 5.57
N LYS A 138 -2.62 -19.72 5.94
CA LYS A 138 -1.84 -18.75 6.75
C LYS A 138 -1.40 -19.30 8.10
N GLU A 139 -2.21 -20.13 8.76
CA GLU A 139 -1.88 -20.70 10.06
C GLU A 139 -0.68 -21.65 9.97
N THR A 140 -0.70 -22.52 8.95
CA THR A 140 0.42 -23.42 8.64
C THR A 140 1.65 -22.65 8.13
N ALA A 141 1.42 -21.61 7.33
CA ALA A 141 2.48 -20.83 6.70
C ALA A 141 3.25 -19.96 7.70
N ALA A 142 2.58 -19.41 8.72
CA ALA A 142 3.18 -18.46 9.66
C ALA A 142 4.51 -18.97 10.30
N PRO A 143 4.56 -20.13 10.99
CA PRO A 143 5.81 -20.60 11.58
C PRO A 143 6.89 -20.95 10.53
N LEU A 144 6.48 -21.45 9.36
CA LEU A 144 7.40 -21.80 8.28
C LEU A 144 8.05 -20.53 7.69
N PHE A 145 7.24 -19.53 7.36
CA PHE A 145 7.71 -18.29 6.76
C PHE A 145 8.48 -17.42 7.75
N ASP A 146 8.15 -17.46 9.05
CA ASP A 146 8.95 -16.80 10.08
C ASP A 146 10.35 -17.42 10.18
N SER A 147 10.46 -18.75 10.07
CA SER A 147 11.75 -19.47 10.12
C SER A 147 12.74 -19.08 9.03
N ILE A 148 12.25 -18.50 7.93
CA ILE A 148 13.04 -17.99 6.81
C ILE A 148 12.94 -16.47 6.68
N ASN A 149 12.48 -15.76 7.73
CA ASN A 149 12.40 -14.30 7.75
C ASN A 149 11.54 -13.69 6.61
N LEU A 150 10.53 -14.41 6.12
CA LEU A 150 9.67 -13.95 5.03
C LEU A 150 8.46 -13.14 5.52
N LEU A 151 8.00 -13.37 6.76
CA LEU A 151 6.87 -12.63 7.31
C LEU A 151 7.18 -11.14 7.39
N ALA A 152 6.19 -10.31 7.08
CA ALA A 152 6.29 -8.89 7.33
C ALA A 152 6.43 -8.61 8.84
N SER A 153 6.89 -7.41 9.20
CA SER A 153 7.02 -7.03 10.61
C SER A 153 5.66 -7.06 11.32
N LYS A 154 5.68 -7.22 12.65
CA LYS A 154 4.44 -7.22 13.47
C LYS A 154 3.61 -5.93 13.36
N ALA A 155 4.23 -4.83 12.92
CA ALA A 155 3.58 -3.56 12.63
C ALA A 155 2.87 -3.51 11.27
N ALA A 156 3.29 -4.34 10.33
CA ALA A 156 2.77 -4.30 8.97
C ALA A 156 1.35 -4.88 8.93
N LYS A 157 0.44 -4.18 8.23
CA LYS A 157 -0.92 -4.69 7.90
C LYS A 157 -0.89 -5.71 6.76
N SER A 158 0.19 -6.50 6.67
CA SER A 158 0.41 -7.49 5.64
C SER A 158 0.94 -8.78 6.23
N PHE A 159 0.59 -9.94 5.66
CA PHE A 159 1.22 -11.20 6.04
C PHE A 159 2.62 -11.34 5.41
N VAL A 160 2.73 -11.13 4.10
CA VAL A 160 4.00 -11.09 3.37
C VAL A 160 3.98 -9.91 2.41
N CYS A 161 5.03 -9.07 2.46
CA CYS A 161 5.27 -7.97 1.54
C CYS A 161 6.78 -7.74 1.45
N SER A 162 7.47 -8.60 0.69
CA SER A 162 8.93 -8.57 0.55
C SER A 162 9.29 -8.31 -0.90
N THR A 163 10.04 -7.24 -1.16
CA THR A 163 10.34 -6.78 -2.53
C THR A 163 11.82 -6.82 -2.83
N GLY A 164 12.17 -7.11 -4.08
CA GLY A 164 13.51 -7.06 -4.62
C GLY A 164 14.40 -8.22 -4.19
N ASN A 165 13.80 -9.37 -3.87
CA ASN A 165 14.51 -10.55 -3.43
C ASN A 165 15.26 -11.18 -4.61
N VAL A 166 16.57 -11.38 -4.45
CA VAL A 166 17.43 -11.98 -5.47
C VAL A 166 17.73 -13.42 -5.08
N THR A 167 17.60 -14.35 -6.03
CA THR A 167 17.96 -15.76 -5.81
C THR A 167 19.44 -15.90 -5.48
N LEU A 168 19.83 -16.97 -4.77
CA LEU A 168 21.22 -17.23 -4.38
C LEU A 168 22.19 -17.30 -5.58
N ASP A 169 21.70 -17.76 -6.72
CA ASP A 169 22.44 -17.81 -7.99
C ASP A 169 22.44 -16.48 -8.77
N GLY A 170 21.69 -15.47 -8.30
CA GLY A 170 21.55 -14.17 -8.94
C GLY A 170 20.70 -14.16 -10.22
N ALA A 171 20.13 -15.30 -10.63
CA ALA A 171 19.41 -15.44 -11.90
C ALA A 171 18.06 -14.73 -11.91
N ASN A 172 17.41 -14.59 -10.75
CA ASN A 172 16.08 -14.01 -10.63
C ASN A 172 16.03 -12.92 -9.54
N LYS A 173 15.18 -11.92 -9.77
CA LYS A 173 14.74 -10.91 -8.82
C LYS A 173 13.22 -10.89 -8.79
N VAL A 174 12.65 -11.12 -7.60
CA VAL A 174 11.21 -11.28 -7.41
C VAL A 174 10.69 -10.53 -6.19
N ASP A 175 9.39 -10.24 -6.23
CA ASP A 175 8.62 -9.74 -5.10
C ASP A 175 7.65 -10.83 -4.60
N PHE A 176 7.44 -10.86 -3.29
CA PHE A 176 6.54 -11.77 -2.59
C PHE A 176 5.43 -10.99 -1.91
N PHE A 177 4.18 -11.35 -2.21
CA PHE A 177 3.00 -10.72 -1.62
C PHE A 177 1.98 -11.76 -1.16
N CYS A 178 1.46 -11.59 0.05
CA CYS A 178 0.29 -12.33 0.52
C CYS A 178 -0.41 -11.53 1.60
N ASP A 179 -1.75 -11.48 1.52
CA ASP A 179 -2.60 -10.71 2.42
C ASP A 179 -2.00 -9.34 2.70
N ALA A 180 -1.85 -8.54 1.65
CA ALA A 180 -1.17 -7.26 1.69
C ALA A 180 -2.04 -6.21 0.99
N ARG A 181 -1.92 -4.93 1.38
CA ARG A 181 -2.58 -3.80 0.69
C ARG A 181 -1.93 -3.48 -0.67
N HIS A 182 -1.76 -4.52 -1.47
CA HIS A 182 -1.01 -4.50 -2.71
C HIS A 182 -1.94 -4.77 -3.89
N PHE A 183 -1.74 -4.01 -4.96
CA PHE A 183 -2.52 -4.10 -6.18
C PHE A 183 -1.72 -4.84 -7.25
N ILE A 184 -2.22 -5.99 -7.68
CA ILE A 184 -1.62 -6.74 -8.79
C ILE A 184 -2.40 -6.41 -10.06
N TYR A 185 -1.74 -5.69 -10.97
CA TYR A 185 -2.30 -5.37 -12.27
C TYR A 185 -2.19 -6.58 -13.20
N GLU A 186 -3.32 -7.22 -13.48
CA GLU A 186 -3.38 -8.35 -14.38
C GLU A 186 -3.52 -7.91 -15.84
N TRP A 187 -2.70 -8.49 -16.70
CA TRP A 187 -2.80 -8.26 -18.13
C TRP A 187 -3.69 -9.30 -18.82
N GLU A 188 -3.55 -10.55 -18.40
CA GLU A 188 -4.30 -11.68 -18.92
C GLU A 188 -5.63 -11.85 -18.19
N PRO A 189 -6.69 -12.32 -18.86
CA PRO A 189 -7.96 -12.61 -18.20
C PRO A 189 -7.80 -13.61 -17.06
N TRP A 190 -8.44 -13.33 -15.93
CA TRP A 190 -8.50 -14.29 -14.84
C TRP A 190 -9.48 -15.42 -15.18
N ASP A 191 -9.10 -16.64 -14.88
CA ASP A 191 -9.92 -17.83 -15.10
C ASP A 191 -10.36 -18.37 -13.75
N ASN A 192 -11.62 -18.13 -13.41
CA ASN A 192 -12.22 -18.56 -12.14
C ASN A 192 -12.50 -20.06 -12.09
N THR A 193 -12.38 -20.80 -13.19
CA THR A 193 -12.53 -22.26 -13.18
C THR A 193 -11.31 -22.95 -12.57
N ILE A 194 -10.16 -22.25 -12.54
CA ILE A 194 -8.93 -22.71 -11.92
C ILE A 194 -8.90 -22.22 -10.48
N GLY A 195 -9.12 -23.14 -9.54
CA GLY A 195 -9.00 -22.88 -8.11
C GLY A 195 -7.56 -22.93 -7.60
N LEU A 196 -7.40 -22.71 -6.30
CA LEU A 196 -6.13 -22.87 -5.60
C LEU A 196 -6.11 -24.15 -4.77
N THR A 197 -4.92 -24.73 -4.61
CA THR A 197 -4.68 -25.85 -3.70
C THR A 197 -3.62 -25.43 -2.69
N ASP A 198 -3.60 -26.08 -1.52
CA ASP A 198 -2.63 -25.72 -0.49
C ASP A 198 -1.20 -26.07 -0.96
N LYS A 199 -0.40 -25.03 -1.20
CA LYS A 199 1.01 -25.11 -1.61
C LYS A 199 1.97 -24.73 -0.49
N THR A 200 1.48 -24.50 0.74
CA THR A 200 2.24 -23.89 1.84
C THR A 200 3.62 -24.54 2.04
N GLN A 201 3.68 -25.87 2.20
CA GLN A 201 4.93 -26.58 2.45
C GLN A 201 5.87 -26.56 1.24
N GLN A 202 5.33 -26.73 0.04
CA GLN A 202 6.09 -26.78 -1.21
C GLN A 202 6.68 -25.40 -1.54
N LEU A 203 5.89 -24.35 -1.34
CA LEU A 203 6.30 -22.96 -1.53
C LEU A 203 7.36 -22.56 -0.50
N TYR A 204 7.18 -22.94 0.77
CA TYR A 204 8.19 -22.75 1.81
C TYR A 204 9.53 -23.36 1.42
N ALA A 205 9.56 -24.64 1.03
CA ALA A 205 10.79 -25.32 0.64
C ALA A 205 11.45 -24.64 -0.57
N LEU A 206 10.64 -24.30 -1.58
CA LEU A 206 11.13 -23.60 -2.76
C LEU A 206 11.79 -22.26 -2.43
N ILE A 207 11.18 -21.43 -1.57
CA ILE A 207 11.76 -20.14 -1.18
C ILE A 207 13.00 -20.35 -0.31
N LYS A 208 12.95 -21.25 0.67
CA LYS A 208 14.07 -21.56 1.55
C LYS A 208 15.32 -21.99 0.79
N ASP A 209 15.17 -22.84 -0.22
CA ASP A 209 16.29 -23.41 -0.97
C ASP A 209 16.93 -22.41 -1.94
N ASN A 210 16.24 -21.31 -2.27
CA ASN A 210 16.65 -20.37 -3.32
C ASN A 210 16.97 -18.95 -2.81
N PHE A 211 16.67 -18.62 -1.55
CA PHE A 211 16.86 -17.27 -1.00
C PHE A 211 17.48 -17.27 0.40
N ALA A 212 18.35 -16.30 0.65
CA ALA A 212 18.78 -15.91 1.99
C ALA A 212 18.09 -14.59 2.38
N LEU A 213 16.90 -14.70 2.96
CA LEU A 213 16.10 -13.54 3.34
C LEU A 213 16.56 -12.97 4.67
N THR A 214 16.61 -11.65 4.74
CA THR A 214 16.89 -10.93 5.99
C THR A 214 15.58 -10.56 6.66
N ARG A 215 15.57 -10.64 8.00
CA ARG A 215 14.41 -10.23 8.79
C ARG A 215 14.05 -8.79 8.44
N PRO A 216 12.79 -8.49 8.06
CA PRO A 216 12.34 -7.12 7.94
C PRO A 216 12.67 -6.41 9.25
N ILE A 217 13.34 -5.26 9.17
CA ILE A 217 13.82 -4.55 10.36
C ILE A 217 12.65 -4.37 11.32
N GLU A 218 12.70 -5.05 12.47
CA GLU A 218 11.80 -4.82 13.59
C GLU A 218 12.20 -3.49 14.21
N THR A 219 11.77 -2.38 13.62
CA THR A 219 11.67 -1.14 14.39
C THR A 219 10.64 -1.42 15.47
N GLY A 220 11.06 -1.46 16.74
CA GLY A 220 10.25 -1.91 17.87
C GLY A 220 8.84 -1.35 17.84
N TRP A 221 7.88 -2.20 17.48
CA TRP A 221 6.48 -1.85 17.35
C TRP A 221 5.66 -2.97 17.98
N HIS A 222 5.11 -2.68 19.15
CA HIS A 222 4.11 -3.51 19.78
C HIS A 222 2.77 -3.24 19.10
N SER A 223 2.21 -4.28 18.48
CA SER A 223 0.85 -4.23 17.97
C SER A 223 -0.11 -4.04 19.14
N THR A 224 -0.72 -2.87 19.27
CA THR A 224 -1.97 -2.73 20.01
C THR A 224 -3.12 -2.74 19.02
N GLU A 225 -3.95 -3.79 19.11
CA GLU A 225 -5.24 -3.89 18.44
C GLU A 225 -6.02 -2.56 18.53
N HIS A 226 -6.16 -1.85 17.42
CA HIS A 226 -7.02 -0.67 17.35
C HIS A 226 -8.43 -1.10 16.97
N LYS A 227 -9.32 -1.06 17.96
CA LYS A 227 -10.77 -1.12 17.74
C LYS A 227 -11.18 -0.06 16.71
N PRO A 228 -12.12 -0.36 15.79
CA PRO A 228 -12.50 0.55 14.73
C PRO A 228 -13.30 1.72 15.32
N VAL A 229 -12.65 2.85 15.55
CA VAL A 229 -13.36 4.11 15.77
C VAL A 229 -13.69 4.67 14.39
N ARG A 230 -14.97 4.53 14.02
CA ARG A 230 -15.56 5.18 12.84
C ARG A 230 -15.35 6.69 12.92
N ARG A 231 -14.42 7.24 12.13
CA ARG A 231 -14.51 8.62 11.65
C ARG A 231 -14.50 8.60 10.12
N ALA A 232 -15.51 9.24 9.54
CA ALA A 232 -15.68 9.31 8.09
C ALA A 232 -14.51 10.08 7.46
N ALA A 233 -13.90 9.51 6.40
CA ALA A 233 -12.88 10.21 5.63
C ALA A 233 -13.53 11.32 4.79
N VAL A 234 -13.21 12.56 5.15
CA VAL A 234 -13.53 13.77 4.38
C VAL A 234 -12.69 13.75 3.10
N ALA A 235 -13.33 14.02 1.95
CA ALA A 235 -12.63 14.19 0.68
C ALA A 235 -11.72 15.44 0.75
N PHE A 236 -10.43 15.30 0.45
CA PHE A 236 -9.48 16.41 0.50
C PHE A 236 -9.60 17.31 -0.74
N GLN A 237 -10.05 18.54 -0.51
CA GLN A 237 -9.80 19.70 -1.36
C GLN A 237 -8.39 20.25 -1.01
N PRO A 238 -7.67 20.91 -1.94
CA PRO A 238 -6.46 21.65 -1.58
C PRO A 238 -6.79 22.61 -0.44
N LYS A 239 -6.16 22.44 0.73
CA LYS A 239 -6.37 23.36 1.86
C LYS A 239 -5.54 24.61 1.60
N ASP A 240 -6.24 25.67 1.20
CA ASP A 240 -5.83 27.07 1.30
C ASP A 240 -5.17 27.34 2.67
N GLU A 241 -4.06 28.10 2.68
CA GLU A 241 -3.37 28.55 3.89
C GLU A 241 -4.35 29.12 4.94
N ASN A 242 -5.34 29.90 4.51
CA ASN A 242 -6.37 30.47 5.39
C ASN A 242 -7.20 29.38 6.09
N ALA A 243 -7.47 28.26 5.40
CA ALA A 243 -8.19 27.13 5.98
C ALA A 243 -7.36 26.37 7.01
N LEU A 244 -6.02 26.39 6.93
CA LEU A 244 -5.15 25.86 7.98
C LEU A 244 -5.11 26.81 9.19
N LEU A 245 -5.00 28.11 8.92
CA LEU A 245 -4.94 29.14 9.96
C LEU A 245 -6.20 29.12 10.84
N GLU A 246 -7.40 28.91 10.28
CA GLU A 246 -8.66 28.82 11.04
C GLU A 246 -8.64 27.76 12.16
N HIS A 247 -7.83 26.71 12.03
CA HIS A 247 -7.71 25.63 13.00
C HIS A 247 -6.51 25.79 13.96
N MET A 248 -5.72 26.85 13.82
CA MET A 248 -4.54 27.14 14.64
C MET A 248 -4.83 28.20 15.71
N ASN A 249 -4.33 27.96 16.93
CA ASN A 249 -4.24 28.99 17.97
C ASN A 249 -3.12 30.01 17.69
N SER A 250 -2.99 31.06 18.50
CA SER A 250 -2.00 32.13 18.30
C SER A 250 -0.56 31.62 18.23
N ALA A 251 -0.17 30.75 19.15
CA ALA A 251 1.17 30.15 19.20
C ALA A 251 1.45 29.28 17.97
N GLN A 252 0.47 28.49 17.55
CA GLN A 252 0.55 27.66 16.34
C GLN A 252 0.66 28.51 15.07
N ARG A 253 -0.04 29.64 14.97
CA ARG A 253 0.07 30.55 13.81
C ARG A 253 1.45 31.19 13.71
N GLU A 254 2.03 31.60 14.85
CA GLU A 254 3.39 32.13 14.89
C GLU A 254 4.43 31.09 14.45
N ILE A 255 4.27 29.84 14.90
CA ILE A 255 5.11 28.72 14.47
C ILE A 255 4.90 28.39 12.98
N PHE A 256 3.67 28.52 12.48
CA PHE A 256 3.36 28.29 11.06
C PHE A 256 4.00 29.35 10.16
N ASP A 257 4.04 30.61 10.59
CA ASP A 257 4.77 31.67 9.91
C ASP A 257 6.28 31.40 9.87
N ASP A 258 6.86 30.92 10.97
CA ASP A 258 8.27 30.52 11.00
C ASP A 258 8.55 29.31 10.09
N LEU A 259 7.68 28.31 10.08
CA LEU A 259 7.79 27.12 9.22
C LEU A 259 7.87 27.48 7.73
N LYS A 260 7.12 28.49 7.27
CA LYS A 260 7.17 28.97 5.88
C LYS A 260 8.54 29.53 5.47
N THR A 261 9.38 29.89 6.43
CA THR A 261 10.76 30.35 6.16
C THR A 261 11.77 29.20 6.03
N ILE A 262 11.37 27.98 6.41
CA ILE A 262 12.21 26.78 6.36
C ILE A 262 12.03 26.10 5.00
N SER A 263 13.12 25.87 4.27
CA SER A 263 13.07 25.17 2.98
C SER A 263 12.65 23.71 3.13
N PRO A 264 11.69 23.20 2.33
CA PRO A 264 11.40 21.77 2.26
C PRO A 264 12.47 20.98 1.52
N ASP A 265 13.31 21.62 0.71
CA ASP A 265 14.44 20.99 0.03
C ASP A 265 15.61 20.79 0.99
N CYS A 266 15.53 19.72 1.77
CA CYS A 266 16.51 19.32 2.77
C CYS A 266 16.80 17.81 2.68
N THR A 267 17.75 17.33 3.50
CA THR A 267 18.01 15.89 3.55
C THR A 267 16.81 15.14 4.11
N ARG A 268 16.68 13.84 3.76
CA ARG A 268 15.58 12.99 4.28
C ARG A 268 15.52 12.97 5.82
N GLN A 269 16.67 13.05 6.49
CA GLN A 269 16.74 13.07 7.95
C GLN A 269 16.20 14.40 8.52
N GLU A 270 16.62 15.53 7.95
CA GLU A 270 16.12 16.86 8.35
C GLU A 270 14.62 16.99 8.10
N TRP A 271 14.15 16.52 6.95
CA TRP A 271 12.74 16.51 6.58
C TRP A 271 11.89 15.72 7.59
N PHE A 272 12.37 14.55 8.01
CA PHE A 272 11.72 13.74 9.05
C PHE A 272 11.74 14.45 10.42
N CYS A 273 12.85 15.07 10.80
CA CYS A 273 12.98 15.80 12.06
C CYS A 273 12.06 17.03 12.11
N ILE A 274 11.92 17.77 11.00
CA ILE A 274 10.98 18.89 10.89
C ILE A 274 9.54 18.37 10.98
N GLY A 275 9.25 17.22 10.37
CA GLY A 275 7.98 16.54 10.52
C GLY A 275 7.63 16.16 11.97
N LEU A 276 8.58 15.64 12.76
CA LEU A 276 8.38 15.40 14.19
C LEU A 276 8.10 16.70 14.96
N ASN A 277 8.83 17.79 14.65
CA ASN A 277 8.55 19.09 15.28
C ASN A 277 7.15 19.60 14.93
N ILE A 278 6.70 19.43 13.69
CA ILE A 278 5.33 19.77 13.24
C ILE A 278 4.32 18.93 14.03
N TRP A 279 4.57 17.64 14.21
CA TRP A 279 3.69 16.78 15.00
C TRP A 279 3.55 17.26 16.46
N HIS A 280 4.64 17.63 17.12
CA HIS A 280 4.60 18.15 18.50
C HIS A 280 3.78 19.44 18.64
N VAL A 281 3.73 20.27 17.59
CA VAL A 281 3.02 21.56 17.60
C VAL A 281 1.55 21.41 17.21
N TYR A 282 1.23 20.55 16.24
CA TYR A 282 -0.09 20.49 15.60
C TYR A 282 -0.85 19.17 15.80
N GLY A 283 -0.21 18.13 16.34
CA GLY A 283 -0.79 16.80 16.55
C GLY A 283 -1.14 16.06 15.25
N ASP A 284 -1.80 14.91 15.36
CA ASP A 284 -2.06 13.99 14.24
C ASP A 284 -2.92 14.61 13.13
N ASP A 285 -4.02 15.25 13.52
CA ASP A 285 -5.09 15.69 12.62
C ASP A 285 -4.68 16.95 11.83
N LEU A 286 -4.22 18.01 12.52
CA LEU A 286 -3.81 19.26 11.87
C LEU A 286 -2.37 19.18 11.34
N GLY A 287 -1.50 18.44 12.03
CA GLY A 287 -0.09 18.31 11.63
C GLY A 287 0.10 17.64 10.28
N GLY A 288 -0.78 16.73 9.87
CA GLY A 288 -0.66 16.07 8.57
C GLY A 288 -0.90 17.02 7.41
N ASP A 289 -1.86 17.93 7.57
CA ASP A 289 -2.12 18.97 6.60
C ASP A 289 -1.01 20.03 6.58
N VAL A 290 -0.47 20.40 7.74
CA VAL A 290 0.67 21.34 7.85
C VAL A 290 1.96 20.76 7.27
N PHE A 291 2.26 19.50 7.56
CA PHE A 291 3.43 18.79 7.03
C PHE A 291 3.35 18.65 5.51
N ARG A 292 2.16 18.33 4.98
CA ARG A 292 1.91 18.31 3.53
C ARG A 292 2.10 19.70 2.93
N PHE A 293 1.47 20.74 3.49
CA PHE A 293 1.56 22.12 3.01
C PHE A 293 3.02 22.60 2.94
N TRP A 294 3.81 22.33 3.97
CA TRP A 294 5.22 22.69 3.99
C TRP A 294 6.06 21.88 3.01
N SER A 295 5.78 20.58 2.85
CA SER A 295 6.59 19.69 2.00
C SER A 295 6.30 19.84 0.51
N GLU A 296 5.08 20.21 0.13
CA GLU A 296 4.58 20.23 -1.25
C GLU A 296 5.37 21.13 -2.22
N PRO A 297 5.87 22.32 -1.82
CA PRO A 297 6.71 23.16 -2.68
C PRO A 297 8.10 22.60 -2.98
N GLY A 298 8.56 21.57 -2.27
CA GLY A 298 9.91 21.00 -2.42
C GLY A 298 10.10 20.24 -3.74
N HIS A 299 11.29 20.35 -4.34
CA HIS A 299 11.61 19.71 -5.62
C HIS A 299 11.60 18.19 -5.59
N SER A 300 11.86 17.59 -4.42
CA SER A 300 11.85 16.14 -4.22
C SER A 300 10.51 15.60 -3.69
N TYR A 301 9.48 16.46 -3.61
CA TYR A 301 8.19 16.09 -3.03
C TYR A 301 7.49 14.97 -3.81
N VAL A 302 7.09 13.94 -3.07
CA VAL A 302 6.27 12.84 -3.57
C VAL A 302 5.09 12.67 -2.62
N PRO A 303 3.83 12.87 -3.05
CA PRO A 303 2.66 12.82 -2.17
C PRO A 303 2.54 11.52 -1.37
N GLN A 304 2.83 10.37 -1.99
CA GLN A 304 2.83 9.08 -1.31
C GLN A 304 3.97 8.97 -0.28
N GLY A 305 5.15 9.49 -0.60
CA GLY A 305 6.28 9.56 0.32
C GLY A 305 5.98 10.45 1.53
N CYS A 306 5.30 11.57 1.30
CA CYS A 306 4.81 12.47 2.34
C CYS A 306 3.78 11.80 3.26
N ALA A 307 2.77 11.14 2.70
CA ALA A 307 1.75 10.45 3.49
C ALA A 307 2.35 9.31 4.33
N VAL A 308 3.19 8.45 3.73
CA VAL A 308 3.87 7.36 4.43
C VAL A 308 4.81 7.91 5.52
N THR A 309 5.48 9.02 5.25
CA THR A 309 6.37 9.64 6.24
C THR A 309 5.58 10.28 7.37
N TRP A 310 4.42 10.88 7.10
CA TRP A 310 3.54 11.43 8.12
C TRP A 310 2.98 10.34 9.04
N GLU A 311 2.57 9.19 8.48
CA GLU A 311 2.17 8.03 9.29
C GLU A 311 3.33 7.63 10.24
N ASN A 312 4.55 7.48 9.71
CA ASN A 312 5.73 7.19 10.55
C ASN A 312 6.04 8.27 11.61
N ILE A 313 5.67 9.52 11.36
CA ILE A 313 5.84 10.65 12.29
C ILE A 313 4.77 10.57 13.39
N ILE A 314 3.51 10.30 13.06
CA ILE A 314 2.44 10.07 14.05
C ILE A 314 2.85 8.95 15.00
N ASP A 315 3.41 7.87 14.46
CA ASP A 315 3.78 6.71 15.26
C ASP A 315 4.97 6.96 16.18
N ARG A 316 5.92 7.82 15.77
CA ARG A 316 7.15 8.12 16.53
C ARG A 316 7.06 9.40 17.38
N GLY A 317 6.17 10.31 17.03
CA GLY A 317 5.97 11.60 17.66
C GLY A 317 5.87 11.50 19.18
N PRO A 318 4.98 10.66 19.75
CA PRO A 318 4.77 10.54 21.19
C PRO A 318 6.02 10.19 22.00
N ASP A 319 6.97 9.45 21.41
CA ASP A 319 8.21 9.00 22.06
C ASP A 319 9.40 9.92 21.78
N THR A 320 9.15 11.09 21.18
CA THR A 320 10.17 12.09 20.86
C THR A 320 9.88 13.40 21.60
N HIS A 321 10.75 14.39 21.44
CA HIS A 321 10.56 15.73 21.98
C HIS A 321 10.67 16.76 20.86
N LEU A 322 10.02 17.91 21.06
CA LEU A 322 10.18 19.09 20.22
C LEU A 322 11.64 19.56 20.29
N ASN A 323 12.36 19.44 19.18
CA ASN A 323 13.77 19.77 19.10
C ASN A 323 14.02 21.22 18.65
N ASN A 324 12.99 21.87 18.09
CA ASN A 324 13.07 23.28 17.72
C ASN A 324 12.87 24.16 18.96
N ARG A 325 13.98 24.62 19.54
CA ARG A 325 13.99 25.47 20.76
C ARG A 325 13.19 26.77 20.61
N ARG A 326 13.06 27.31 19.39
CA ARG A 326 12.27 28.51 19.16
C ARG A 326 10.77 28.19 19.22
N TRP A 327 10.34 27.09 18.61
CA TRP A 327 8.94 26.66 18.68
C TRP A 327 8.55 26.23 20.10
N ASP A 328 9.48 25.59 20.82
CA ASP A 328 9.32 25.23 22.23
C ASP A 328 9.09 26.47 23.11
N ALA A 329 9.89 27.52 22.92
CA ALA A 329 9.70 28.80 23.62
C ALA A 329 8.33 29.44 23.31
N ILE A 330 7.89 29.46 22.04
CA ILE A 330 6.59 30.02 21.63
C ILE A 330 5.43 29.25 22.30
N LEU A 331 5.52 27.93 22.40
CA LEU A 331 4.50 27.12 23.08
C LEU A 331 4.50 27.34 24.60
N HIS A 332 5.67 27.53 25.22
CA HIS A 332 5.81 27.69 26.67
C HIS A 332 5.59 29.11 27.18
N GLU A 333 5.79 30.15 26.36
CA GLU A 333 5.44 31.55 26.69
C GLU A 333 3.91 31.78 26.67
N ASN A 334 3.15 30.94 25.96
CA ASN A 334 1.70 31.06 25.80
C ASN A 334 0.88 30.13 26.70
N VAL A 335 1.50 29.41 27.64
CA VAL A 335 0.77 28.68 28.70
C VAL A 335 0.32 29.70 29.75
N PRO A 336 -1.00 29.86 30.02
CA PRO A 336 -1.43 30.68 31.14
C PRO A 336 -0.81 30.11 32.40
N SER A 337 -0.02 30.93 33.09
CA SER A 337 0.52 30.62 34.41
C SER A 337 -0.63 30.12 35.29
N ALA A 338 -0.62 28.84 35.63
CA ALA A 338 -1.48 28.29 36.66
C ALA A 338 -0.89 28.71 38.01
N PHE A 339 -1.29 29.89 38.49
CA PHE A 339 -1.34 30.24 39.90
C PHE A 339 -2.79 30.46 40.30
#